data_AF-A0A537J0U4-F1
#
_entry.id   AF-A0A537J0U4-F1
#
_cell.length_a   1.000
_cell.length_b   1.000
_cell.length_c   1.000
_cell.angle_alpha   90.00
_cell.angle_beta   90.00
_cell.angle_gamma   90.00
#
_symmetry.space_group_name_H-M   'P 1'
#
loop_
_entity.id
_entity.type
_entity.pdbx_description
1 polymer ?
#
loop_
_entity_poly.entity_id
_entity_poly.type
_entity_poly.pdbx_seq_one_letter_code
_entity_poly.pdbx_strand_id
1 'polypeptide(L)'
;LLATWGSLPPDDLIATVTAFAADAIALNIARFVVPRHAIDEVVASGGGVHNPTLMRRLASAVAPLRVRPIDEFGVPSDAKEALAFALLGHASLMGRPGNLPRVTGARHADGAVSGRLGEVRRLLEDGVDRAYPGAVLEVHHRGEAVIRWAVGSRSLVPARTPAAPDTVYDLASLTKVVVTVPLILQAAAEGRVRLDDPVAAYLPEAAAPAITLRHLLAHSSGLPAWIPFYLEAAGYDAVVARAARTPAAAAPDTQVVYSDLGFILLGEVARRALGAPLDLLARRRIFAPIGMADTAYLPAPALRDRIAPTEDGTAIEQTMAGDAGRRHTWRRYLIWGEVHDSNAHAMGGVAGHAGVFGTADDLLAYVRMWLAGGRTPRGEVLPPDLVREATAAQAPARTRGLGWALSGPQGWWGDSLSPRAYGHTGFTGTSIVIDPEHDLAIVLLTNAIHLGRDRTEILTLRPKIAAAVAAALL
;
A
#
# COMPACT_ATOMS: atom_id res chain seq x y z
N LEU A 1 -27.46 20.08 -23.20
CA LEU A 1 -27.57 21.52 -22.85
C LEU A 1 -27.54 22.41 -24.09
N LEU A 2 -26.52 22.35 -24.97
CA LEU A 2 -26.51 23.12 -26.22
C LEU A 2 -27.53 22.65 -27.30
N ALA A 3 -27.94 21.38 -27.29
CA ALA A 3 -28.95 20.87 -28.23
C ALA A 3 -30.40 21.29 -27.90
N THR A 4 -30.63 21.82 -26.69
CA THR A 4 -31.96 22.16 -26.16
C THR A 4 -32.28 23.65 -26.23
N TRP A 5 -31.27 24.49 -26.49
CA TRP A 5 -31.40 25.94 -26.53
C TRP A 5 -31.14 26.30 -27.99
N GLY A 6 -32.14 26.81 -28.71
CA GLY A 6 -31.94 27.36 -30.05
C GLY A 6 -30.81 28.39 -30.06
N SER A 7 -30.31 28.79 -31.24
CA SER A 7 -29.17 29.71 -31.35
C SER A 7 -29.45 31.03 -30.61
N LEU A 8 -28.95 31.15 -29.38
CA LEU A 8 -28.95 32.41 -28.66
C LEU A 8 -28.19 33.45 -29.49
N PRO A 9 -28.65 34.70 -29.55
CA PRO A 9 -27.84 35.79 -30.08
C PRO A 9 -26.46 35.79 -29.41
N PRO A 10 -25.37 36.05 -30.16
CA PRO A 10 -24.01 36.07 -29.59
C PRO A 10 -23.88 36.96 -28.35
N ASP A 11 -24.57 38.10 -28.32
CA ASP A 11 -24.56 39.02 -27.19
C ASP A 11 -25.18 38.42 -25.92
N ASP A 12 -26.29 37.70 -26.06
CA ASP A 12 -26.95 37.00 -24.94
C ASP A 12 -26.08 35.85 -24.42
N LEU A 13 -25.37 35.16 -25.33
CA LEU A 13 -24.42 34.12 -24.95
C LEU A 13 -23.25 34.71 -24.16
N ILE A 14 -22.65 35.81 -24.63
CA ILE A 14 -21.55 36.49 -23.94
C ILE A 14 -22.01 37.01 -22.58
N ALA A 15 -23.19 37.62 -22.49
CA ALA A 15 -23.77 38.10 -21.25
C ALA A 15 -24.01 36.96 -20.26
N THR A 16 -24.56 35.83 -20.73
CA THR A 16 -24.84 34.64 -19.92
C THR A 16 -23.56 34.01 -19.40
N VAL A 17 -22.55 33.83 -20.25
CA VAL A 17 -21.24 33.27 -19.85
C VAL A 17 -20.54 34.19 -18.85
N THR A 18 -20.61 35.51 -19.05
CA THR A 18 -20.04 36.50 -18.12
C THR A 18 -20.71 36.43 -16.74
N ALA A 19 -22.04 36.26 -16.70
CA ALA A 19 -22.77 36.10 -15.45
C ALA A 19 -22.42 34.78 -14.75
N PHE A 20 -22.43 33.67 -15.49
CA PHE A 20 -22.11 32.35 -14.94
C PHE A 20 -20.68 32.30 -14.38
N ALA A 21 -19.71 32.95 -15.03
CA ALA A 21 -18.35 33.05 -14.53
C ALA A 21 -18.28 33.77 -13.17
N ALA A 22 -18.95 34.92 -13.02
CA ALA A 22 -19.00 35.64 -11.75
C ALA A 22 -19.64 34.80 -10.63
N ASP A 23 -20.80 34.20 -10.92
CA ASP A 23 -21.56 33.41 -9.95
C ASP A 23 -20.81 32.14 -9.53
N ALA A 24 -20.15 31.46 -10.48
CA ALA A 24 -19.32 30.29 -10.18
C ALA A 24 -18.16 30.66 -9.26
N ILE A 25 -17.48 31.78 -9.50
CA ILE A 25 -16.38 32.24 -8.63
C ILE A 25 -16.92 32.56 -7.23
N ALA A 26 -18.02 33.32 -7.13
CA ALA A 26 -18.63 33.69 -5.86
C ALA A 26 -19.07 32.46 -5.04
N LEU A 27 -19.72 31.49 -5.70
CA LEU A 27 -20.13 30.23 -5.08
C LEU A 27 -18.94 29.45 -4.50
N ASN A 28 -17.82 29.40 -5.23
CA ASN A 28 -16.62 28.71 -4.76
C ASN A 28 -15.97 29.43 -3.57
N ILE A 29 -15.93 30.76 -3.57
CA ILE A 29 -15.44 31.56 -2.43
C ILE A 29 -16.29 31.29 -1.19
N ALA A 30 -17.62 31.37 -1.32
CA ALA A 30 -18.55 31.12 -0.22
C ALA A 30 -18.47 29.69 0.31
N ARG A 31 -18.26 28.69 -0.57
CA ARG A 31 -18.24 27.28 -0.19
C ARG A 31 -16.91 26.82 0.42
N PHE A 32 -15.79 27.33 -0.07
CA PHE A 32 -14.48 26.75 0.23
C PHE A 32 -13.53 27.67 0.98
N VAL A 33 -13.73 28.99 0.91
CA VAL A 33 -12.82 29.98 1.49
C VAL A 33 -13.40 30.55 2.78
N VAL A 34 -14.57 31.19 2.70
CA VAL A 34 -15.21 31.89 3.84
C VAL A 34 -15.41 31.01 5.08
N PRO A 35 -15.77 29.71 4.98
CA PRO A 35 -15.94 28.86 6.16
C PRO A 35 -14.63 28.54 6.91
N ARG A 36 -13.48 28.79 6.28
CA ARG A 36 -12.15 28.43 6.79
C ARG A 36 -11.28 29.63 7.09
N HIS A 37 -11.54 30.77 6.44
CA HIS A 37 -10.71 31.95 6.50
C HIS A 37 -11.58 33.21 6.52
N ALA A 38 -11.30 34.11 7.45
CA ALA A 38 -11.82 35.47 7.41
C ALA A 38 -11.10 36.25 6.30
N ILE A 39 -11.86 36.79 5.36
CA ILE A 39 -11.36 37.61 4.25
C ILE A 39 -12.24 38.85 4.13
N ASP A 40 -11.63 39.97 3.75
CA ASP A 40 -12.32 41.26 3.53
C ASP A 40 -12.21 41.74 2.07
N GLU A 41 -11.41 41.05 1.26
CA GLU A 41 -11.04 41.45 -0.09
C GLU A 41 -10.76 40.25 -0.98
N VAL A 42 -11.08 40.40 -2.27
CA VAL A 42 -10.79 39.49 -3.37
C VAL A 42 -9.95 40.25 -4.39
N VAL A 43 -8.74 39.78 -4.63
CA VAL A 43 -7.85 40.33 -5.66
C VAL A 43 -7.99 39.50 -6.95
N ALA A 44 -8.54 40.11 -7.98
CA ALA A 44 -8.77 39.47 -9.29
C ALA A 44 -7.57 39.69 -10.21
N SER A 45 -7.27 38.70 -11.06
CA SER A 45 -6.09 38.74 -11.93
C SER A 45 -6.30 38.01 -13.25
N GLY A 46 -5.64 38.46 -14.33
CA GLY A 46 -5.71 37.92 -15.69
C GLY A 46 -6.73 38.61 -16.58
N GLY A 47 -6.89 38.12 -17.82
CA GLY A 47 -7.68 38.81 -18.85
C GLY A 47 -9.13 39.14 -18.48
N GLY A 48 -9.74 38.41 -17.54
CA GLY A 48 -11.10 38.71 -17.04
C GLY A 48 -11.22 40.05 -16.31
N VAL A 49 -10.12 40.58 -15.78
CA VAL A 49 -10.06 41.90 -15.12
C VAL A 49 -10.41 43.03 -16.09
N HIS A 50 -10.07 42.87 -17.37
CA HIS A 50 -10.35 43.85 -18.42
C HIS A 50 -11.84 43.88 -18.83
N ASN A 51 -12.66 42.96 -18.32
CA ASN A 51 -14.11 42.96 -18.55
C ASN A 51 -14.84 43.66 -17.39
N PRO A 52 -15.28 44.93 -17.58
CA PRO A 52 -15.89 45.71 -16.50
C PRO A 52 -17.25 45.14 -16.06
N THR A 53 -17.95 44.41 -16.93
CA THR A 53 -19.22 43.75 -16.59
C THR A 53 -18.98 42.55 -15.68
N LEU A 54 -17.95 41.74 -15.96
CA LEU A 54 -17.55 40.62 -15.11
C LEU A 54 -17.14 41.12 -13.71
N MET A 55 -16.29 42.14 -13.65
CA MET A 55 -15.79 42.69 -12.38
C MET A 55 -16.93 43.28 -11.52
N ARG A 56 -17.87 44.01 -12.13
CA ARG A 56 -19.06 44.52 -11.41
C ARG A 56 -19.96 43.39 -10.88
N ARG A 57 -20.22 42.37 -11.70
CA ARG A 57 -21.04 41.22 -11.29
C ARG A 57 -20.38 40.43 -10.18
N LEU A 58 -19.08 40.18 -10.28
CA LEU A 58 -18.32 39.51 -9.23
C LEU A 58 -18.37 40.30 -7.92
N ALA A 59 -18.13 41.62 -7.96
CA ALA A 59 -18.23 42.50 -6.79
C ALA A 59 -19.62 42.45 -6.13
N SER A 60 -20.68 42.42 -6.94
CA SER A 60 -22.04 42.27 -6.41
C SER A 60 -22.29 40.88 -5.80
N ALA A 61 -21.75 39.81 -6.41
CA ALA A 61 -21.98 38.44 -5.99
C ALA A 61 -21.23 38.05 -4.71
N VAL A 62 -20.11 38.72 -4.42
CA VAL A 62 -19.27 38.46 -3.23
C VAL A 62 -19.41 39.52 -2.14
N ALA A 63 -20.35 40.46 -2.27
CA ALA A 63 -20.61 41.47 -1.25
C ALA A 63 -20.86 40.82 0.14
N PRO A 64 -20.29 41.35 1.23
CA PRO A 64 -19.65 42.67 1.36
C PRO A 64 -18.13 42.71 1.01
N LEU A 65 -17.54 41.64 0.47
CA LEU A 65 -16.12 41.62 0.12
C LEU A 65 -15.78 42.65 -0.96
N ARG A 66 -14.65 43.35 -0.80
CA ARG A 66 -14.13 44.25 -1.84
C ARG A 66 -13.49 43.46 -2.96
N VAL A 67 -13.72 43.83 -4.22
CA VAL A 67 -13.06 43.21 -5.37
C VAL A 67 -12.16 44.23 -6.05
N ARG A 68 -10.87 43.93 -6.19
CA ARG A 68 -9.90 44.82 -6.85
C ARG A 68 -9.05 44.06 -7.85
N PRO A 69 -8.68 44.67 -8.98
CA PRO A 69 -7.69 44.10 -9.89
C PRO A 69 -6.30 44.07 -9.25
N ILE A 70 -5.49 43.09 -9.64
CA ILE A 70 -4.12 42.94 -9.14
C ILE A 70 -3.21 44.11 -9.58
N ASP A 71 -3.57 44.82 -10.66
CA ASP A 71 -2.84 45.99 -11.18
C ASP A 71 -2.76 47.13 -10.17
N GLU A 72 -3.78 47.27 -9.32
CA GLU A 72 -3.77 48.25 -8.23
C GLU A 72 -2.72 47.96 -7.14
N PHE A 73 -2.13 46.75 -7.16
CA PHE A 73 -1.06 46.34 -6.27
C PHE A 73 0.32 46.35 -6.97
N GLY A 74 0.41 46.94 -8.16
CA GLY A 74 1.66 47.07 -8.92
C GLY A 74 2.08 45.80 -9.67
N VAL A 75 1.17 44.84 -9.82
CA VAL A 75 1.40 43.62 -10.61
C VAL A 75 0.49 43.66 -11.84
N PRO A 76 1.03 43.71 -13.06
CA PRO A 76 0.18 43.73 -14.26
C PRO A 76 -0.66 42.46 -14.36
N SER A 77 -1.97 42.59 -14.59
CA SER A 77 -2.89 41.45 -14.69
C SER A 77 -2.47 40.42 -15.73
N ASP A 78 -1.88 40.86 -16.83
CA ASP A 78 -1.42 40.00 -17.93
C ASP A 78 -0.01 39.42 -17.70
N ALA A 79 0.70 39.91 -16.67
CA ALA A 79 2.04 39.44 -16.32
C ALA A 79 2.04 38.40 -15.19
N LYS A 80 0.88 38.07 -14.61
CA LYS A 80 0.78 37.17 -13.45
C LYS A 80 1.38 35.79 -13.73
N GLU A 81 1.18 35.22 -14.92
CA GLU A 81 1.75 33.94 -15.29
C GLU A 81 3.28 34.05 -15.40
N ALA A 82 3.77 35.09 -16.07
CA ALA A 82 5.21 35.33 -16.22
C ALA A 82 5.92 35.54 -14.87
N LEU A 83 5.30 36.32 -13.97
CA LEU A 83 5.78 36.52 -12.60
C LEU A 83 5.73 35.24 -11.78
N ALA A 84 4.65 34.46 -11.88
CA ALA A 84 4.56 33.16 -11.24
C ALA A 84 5.67 32.23 -11.74
N PHE A 85 5.89 32.13 -13.05
CA PHE A 85 6.98 31.31 -13.62
C PHE A 85 8.37 31.82 -13.23
N ALA A 86 8.58 33.14 -13.16
CA ALA A 86 9.85 33.71 -12.70
C ALA A 86 10.13 33.39 -11.23
N LEU A 87 9.13 33.47 -10.36
CA LEU A 87 9.23 33.10 -8.95
C LEU A 87 9.45 31.59 -8.77
N LEU A 88 8.73 30.76 -9.53
CA LEU A 88 8.90 29.31 -9.56
C LEU A 88 10.32 28.94 -10.05
N GLY A 89 10.78 29.56 -11.13
CA GLY A 89 12.12 29.36 -11.67
C GLY A 89 13.21 29.80 -10.69
N HIS A 90 13.04 30.94 -10.03
CA HIS A 90 13.96 31.40 -8.98
C HIS A 90 13.98 30.45 -7.78
N ALA A 91 12.82 29.98 -7.31
CA ALA A 91 12.75 29.00 -6.22
C ALA A 91 13.47 27.70 -6.60
N SER A 92 13.23 27.19 -7.81
CA SER A 92 13.89 26.00 -8.35
C SER A 92 15.41 26.15 -8.42
N LEU A 93 15.91 27.28 -8.94
CA LEU A 93 17.35 27.59 -8.99
C LEU A 93 17.98 27.67 -7.59
N MET A 94 17.20 28.13 -6.60
CA MET A 94 17.65 28.25 -5.21
C MET A 94 17.39 26.99 -4.37
N GLY A 95 16.95 25.88 -4.98
CA GLY A 95 16.64 24.63 -4.28
C GLY A 95 15.50 24.75 -3.28
N ARG A 96 14.64 25.77 -3.43
CA ARG A 96 13.46 26.01 -2.60
C ARG A 96 12.24 25.34 -3.25
N PRO A 97 11.31 24.77 -2.46
CA PRO A 97 10.08 24.19 -3.00
C PRO A 97 9.32 25.22 -3.84
N GLY A 98 9.23 24.99 -5.15
CA GLY A 98 8.61 25.92 -6.07
C GLY A 98 7.11 25.71 -6.20
N ASN A 99 6.62 24.47 -6.25
CA ASN A 99 5.24 24.17 -6.62
C ASN A 99 4.40 23.56 -5.48
N LEU A 100 3.14 23.98 -5.39
CA LEU A 100 2.06 23.16 -4.82
C LEU A 100 1.47 22.34 -5.99
N PRO A 101 1.73 21.02 -6.11
CA PRO A 101 1.33 20.21 -7.27
C PRO A 101 -0.18 20.19 -7.53
N ARG A 102 -0.98 20.49 -6.51
CA ARG A 102 -2.43 20.33 -6.53
C ARG A 102 -3.19 21.32 -7.42
N VAL A 103 -2.57 22.40 -7.89
CA VAL A 103 -3.26 23.50 -8.61
C VAL A 103 -2.97 23.51 -10.12
N THR A 104 -1.87 22.92 -10.58
CA THR A 104 -1.44 23.00 -11.99
C THR A 104 -1.63 21.72 -12.80
N GLY A 105 -2.07 20.61 -12.18
CA GLY A 105 -2.18 19.31 -12.84
C GLY A 105 -0.82 18.67 -13.19
N ALA A 106 0.29 19.25 -12.74
CA ALA A 106 1.62 18.67 -12.87
C ALA A 106 1.76 17.46 -11.93
N ARG A 107 2.19 16.32 -12.48
CA ARG A 107 2.23 15.05 -11.74
C ARG A 107 3.33 15.00 -10.65
N HIS A 108 4.38 15.82 -10.72
CA HIS A 108 5.50 15.82 -9.76
C HIS A 108 6.20 17.19 -9.65
N ALA A 109 6.95 17.42 -8.56
CA ALA A 109 7.84 18.56 -8.34
C ALA A 109 9.28 18.30 -8.84
N ASP A 110 9.83 19.29 -9.56
CA ASP A 110 11.23 19.64 -9.86
C ASP A 110 12.25 18.59 -10.41
N GLY A 111 12.97 19.03 -11.46
CA GLY A 111 13.85 18.23 -12.33
C GLY A 111 15.17 17.72 -11.73
N ALA A 112 15.59 18.12 -10.53
CA ALA A 112 16.79 17.58 -9.88
C ALA A 112 16.56 16.19 -9.25
N VAL A 113 15.32 15.90 -8.84
CA VAL A 113 14.89 14.57 -8.37
C VAL A 113 14.64 13.65 -9.57
N SER A 114 14.16 14.20 -10.70
CA SER A 114 13.92 13.45 -11.94
C SER A 114 15.18 12.76 -12.49
N GLY A 115 16.37 13.34 -12.32
CA GLY A 115 17.64 12.72 -12.72
C GLY A 115 18.07 11.57 -11.80
N ARG A 116 17.94 11.74 -10.48
CA ARG A 116 18.33 10.73 -9.47
C ARG A 116 17.38 9.53 -9.43
N LEU A 117 16.09 9.77 -9.67
CA LEU A 117 15.09 8.72 -9.82
C LEU A 117 15.23 7.91 -11.13
N GLY A 118 16.09 8.35 -12.05
CA GLY A 118 16.39 7.63 -13.29
C GLY A 118 16.96 6.24 -13.06
N GLU A 119 17.84 6.07 -12.07
CA GLU A 119 18.40 4.76 -11.71
C GLU A 119 17.33 3.83 -11.15
N VAL A 120 16.41 4.34 -10.33
CA VAL A 120 15.27 3.57 -9.80
C VAL A 120 14.40 3.06 -10.95
N ARG A 121 14.06 3.93 -11.91
CA ARG A 121 13.28 3.54 -13.09
C ARG A 121 14.04 2.52 -13.94
N ARG A 122 15.34 2.73 -14.18
CA ARG A 122 16.18 1.80 -14.95
C ARG A 122 16.21 0.41 -14.32
N LEU A 123 16.41 0.31 -13.00
CA LEU A 123 16.38 -0.98 -12.28
C LEU A 123 15.00 -1.65 -12.35
N LEU A 124 13.93 -0.86 -12.22
CA LEU A 124 12.57 -1.37 -12.33
C LEU A 124 12.28 -1.91 -13.75
N GLU A 125 12.72 -1.22 -14.79
CA GLU A 125 12.60 -1.64 -16.20
C GLU A 125 13.51 -2.84 -16.53
N ASP A 126 14.73 -2.90 -15.97
CA ASP A 126 15.69 -4.02 -16.13
C ASP A 126 15.15 -5.35 -15.57
N GLY A 127 14.23 -5.29 -14.61
CA GLY A 127 13.55 -6.44 -14.06
C GLY A 127 12.45 -7.04 -14.96
N VAL A 128 11.96 -6.30 -15.95
CA VAL A 128 10.87 -6.75 -16.83
C VAL A 128 11.31 -7.96 -17.66
N ASP A 129 10.48 -8.99 -17.69
CA ASP A 129 10.71 -10.30 -18.32
C ASP A 129 11.97 -11.07 -17.81
N ARG A 130 12.65 -10.55 -16.77
CA ARG A 130 13.79 -11.19 -16.10
C ARG A 130 13.48 -11.59 -14.66
N ALA A 131 13.04 -10.62 -13.85
CA ALA A 131 12.67 -10.82 -12.45
C ALA A 131 11.15 -10.90 -12.25
N TYR A 132 10.37 -10.28 -13.13
CA TYR A 132 8.92 -10.33 -13.15
C TYR A 132 8.40 -9.97 -14.55
N PRO A 133 7.16 -10.36 -14.90
CA PRO A 133 6.52 -9.85 -16.11
C PRO A 133 6.26 -8.35 -16.06
N GLY A 134 5.85 -7.87 -14.89
CA GLY A 134 5.53 -6.47 -14.64
C GLY A 134 5.48 -6.18 -13.15
N ALA A 135 5.58 -4.89 -12.83
CA ALA A 135 5.68 -4.41 -11.46
C ALA A 135 4.97 -3.06 -11.29
N VAL A 136 4.48 -2.82 -10.08
CA VAL A 136 4.06 -1.50 -9.61
C VAL A 136 4.95 -1.12 -8.42
N LEU A 137 5.62 0.04 -8.54
CA LEU A 137 6.43 0.64 -7.48
C LEU A 137 5.73 1.90 -6.99
N GLU A 138 5.55 1.99 -5.69
CA GLU A 138 5.04 3.17 -5.00
C GLU A 138 5.97 3.56 -3.86
N VAL A 139 6.33 4.85 -3.81
CA VAL A 139 7.23 5.37 -2.79
C VAL A 139 6.60 6.57 -2.11
N HIS A 140 6.50 6.47 -0.79
CA HIS A 140 6.18 7.58 0.09
C HIS A 140 7.46 8.22 0.61
N HIS A 141 7.55 9.55 0.62
CA HIS A 141 8.62 10.25 1.31
C HIS A 141 8.14 11.60 1.82
N ARG A 142 8.34 11.88 3.12
CA ARG A 142 8.03 13.17 3.77
C ARG A 142 6.59 13.64 3.55
N GLY A 143 5.62 12.76 3.84
CA GLY A 143 4.19 13.03 3.69
C GLY A 143 3.64 12.93 2.27
N GLU A 144 4.49 12.79 1.24
CA GLU A 144 4.06 12.80 -0.16
C GLU A 144 4.26 11.44 -0.85
N ALA A 145 3.45 11.16 -1.88
CA ALA A 145 3.71 10.03 -2.78
C ALA A 145 4.61 10.53 -3.91
N VAL A 146 5.89 10.13 -3.90
CA VAL A 146 6.91 10.65 -4.82
C VAL A 146 7.12 9.77 -6.05
N ILE A 147 6.76 8.49 -5.98
CA ILE A 147 6.76 7.56 -7.10
C ILE A 147 5.43 6.82 -7.13
N ARG A 148 4.84 6.72 -8.33
CA ARG A 148 3.78 5.77 -8.66
C ARG A 148 3.96 5.30 -10.10
N TRP A 149 4.70 4.21 -10.27
CA TRP A 149 5.07 3.71 -11.60
C TRP A 149 4.62 2.27 -11.80
N ALA A 150 4.13 1.98 -13.00
CA ALA A 150 3.92 0.64 -13.49
C ALA A 150 4.86 0.37 -14.68
N VAL A 151 5.44 -0.82 -14.75
CA VAL A 151 6.30 -1.27 -15.85
C VAL A 151 5.92 -2.68 -16.28
N GLY A 152 6.26 -3.03 -17.52
CA GLY A 152 6.07 -4.37 -18.06
C GLY A 152 4.60 -4.76 -18.21
N SER A 153 4.33 -6.05 -18.06
CA SER A 153 3.02 -6.68 -18.30
C SER A 153 2.52 -7.35 -17.02
N ARG A 154 1.26 -7.13 -16.62
CA ARG A 154 0.68 -7.88 -15.49
C ARG A 154 0.45 -9.35 -15.82
N SER A 155 0.29 -9.68 -17.11
CA SER A 155 0.05 -11.02 -17.63
C SER A 155 0.91 -11.24 -18.88
N LEU A 156 1.54 -12.40 -19.03
CA LEU A 156 2.15 -12.87 -20.28
C LEU A 156 1.24 -13.85 -21.01
N VAL A 157 0.54 -14.70 -20.24
CA VAL A 157 -0.44 -15.68 -20.73
C VAL A 157 -1.76 -15.48 -19.97
N PRO A 158 -2.92 -15.65 -20.64
CA PRO A 158 -3.11 -16.07 -22.03
C PRO A 158 -2.81 -14.97 -23.06
N ALA A 159 -2.69 -13.73 -22.61
CA ALA A 159 -2.29 -12.60 -23.44
C ALA A 159 -1.33 -11.69 -22.67
N ARG A 160 -0.41 -11.06 -23.41
CA ARG A 160 0.46 -10.04 -22.86
C ARG A 160 -0.36 -8.78 -22.60
N THR A 161 -0.58 -8.46 -21.33
CA THR A 161 -1.39 -7.30 -20.92
C THR A 161 -0.56 -6.36 -20.06
N PRO A 162 -0.47 -5.05 -20.39
CA PRO A 162 0.33 -4.09 -19.63
C PRO A 162 -0.03 -4.05 -18.15
N ALA A 163 0.99 -3.90 -17.28
CA ALA A 163 0.75 -3.51 -15.90
C ALA A 163 0.28 -2.06 -15.86
N ALA A 164 -0.59 -1.74 -14.90
CA ALA A 164 -1.11 -0.41 -14.64
C ALA A 164 -1.01 -0.10 -13.14
N PRO A 165 -0.98 1.19 -12.72
CA PRO A 165 -0.85 1.53 -11.30
C PRO A 165 -1.93 0.92 -10.39
N ASP A 166 -3.10 0.60 -10.94
CA ASP A 166 -4.24 -0.01 -10.25
C ASP A 166 -4.30 -1.55 -10.39
N THR A 167 -3.21 -2.17 -10.88
CA THR A 167 -3.09 -3.64 -10.96
C THR A 167 -3.15 -4.23 -9.55
N VAL A 168 -3.99 -5.25 -9.40
CA VAL A 168 -4.17 -5.99 -8.16
C VAL A 168 -3.23 -7.19 -8.17
N TYR A 169 -2.46 -7.39 -7.11
CA TYR A 169 -1.51 -8.50 -6.98
C TYR A 169 -1.91 -9.42 -5.82
N ASP A 170 -1.62 -10.72 -5.95
CA ASP A 170 -1.56 -11.63 -4.81
C ASP A 170 -0.40 -11.18 -3.90
N LEU A 171 -0.73 -10.75 -2.68
CA LEU A 171 0.24 -10.20 -1.75
C LEU A 171 1.06 -11.29 -1.04
N ALA A 172 0.68 -12.56 -1.20
CA ALA A 172 1.31 -13.71 -0.55
C ALA A 172 1.54 -13.44 0.95
N SER A 173 2.78 -13.62 1.42
CA SER A 173 3.16 -13.46 2.82
C SER A 173 3.06 -12.04 3.37
N LEU A 174 2.86 -11.00 2.56
CA LEU A 174 2.49 -9.69 3.12
C LEU A 174 1.17 -9.75 3.90
N THR A 175 0.31 -10.74 3.62
CA THR A 175 -0.90 -11.04 4.41
C THR A 175 -0.62 -11.12 5.91
N LYS A 176 0.53 -11.69 6.31
CA LYS A 176 0.96 -11.79 7.71
C LYS A 176 0.96 -10.43 8.39
N VAL A 177 1.65 -9.48 7.76
CA VAL A 177 1.83 -8.15 8.33
C VAL A 177 0.69 -7.22 8.00
N VAL A 178 -0.07 -7.41 6.91
CA VAL A 178 -1.19 -6.56 6.50
C VAL A 178 -2.50 -6.91 7.22
N VAL A 179 -2.68 -8.17 7.63
CA VAL A 179 -3.91 -8.64 8.28
C VAL A 179 -3.63 -9.23 9.66
N THR A 180 -2.85 -10.29 9.74
CA THR A 180 -2.76 -11.09 10.96
C THR A 180 -2.12 -10.33 12.12
N VAL A 181 -1.02 -9.61 11.87
CA VAL A 181 -0.38 -8.76 12.89
C VAL A 181 -1.36 -7.70 13.40
N PRO A 182 -1.96 -6.81 12.56
CA PRO A 182 -2.92 -5.83 13.06
C PRO A 182 -4.10 -6.43 13.81
N LEU A 183 -4.67 -7.55 13.36
CA LEU A 183 -5.81 -8.18 14.04
C LEU A 183 -5.42 -8.68 15.44
N ILE A 184 -4.23 -9.28 15.60
CA ILE A 184 -3.75 -9.72 16.91
C ILE A 184 -3.46 -8.52 17.82
N LEU A 185 -2.86 -7.45 17.30
CA LEU A 185 -2.62 -6.23 18.07
C LEU A 185 -3.93 -5.54 18.48
N GLN A 186 -4.94 -5.49 17.61
CA GLN A 186 -6.28 -4.99 17.94
C GLN A 186 -6.95 -5.87 19.00
N ALA A 187 -6.86 -7.19 18.89
CA ALA A 187 -7.36 -8.10 19.91
C ALA A 187 -6.66 -7.90 21.26
N ALA A 188 -5.35 -7.63 21.26
CA ALA A 188 -4.59 -7.31 22.47
C ALA A 188 -5.03 -5.98 23.08
N ALA A 189 -5.21 -4.94 22.26
CA ALA A 189 -5.72 -3.64 22.69
C ALA A 189 -7.13 -3.73 23.31
N GLU A 190 -7.98 -4.63 22.79
CA GLU A 190 -9.32 -4.92 23.31
C GLU A 190 -9.31 -5.84 24.54
N GLY A 191 -8.14 -6.28 25.02
CA GLY A 191 -8.00 -7.23 26.12
C GLY A 191 -8.54 -8.63 25.82
N ARG A 192 -8.74 -8.97 24.53
CA ARG A 192 -9.22 -10.28 24.06
C ARG A 192 -8.11 -11.32 24.03
N VAL A 193 -6.87 -10.87 23.85
CA VAL A 193 -5.68 -11.70 23.95
C VAL A 193 -4.58 -10.97 24.72
N ARG A 194 -3.56 -11.71 25.19
CA ARG A 194 -2.29 -11.12 25.65
C ARG A 194 -1.15 -11.76 24.87
N LEU A 195 -0.17 -10.97 24.45
CA LEU A 195 0.91 -11.46 23.59
C LEU A 195 1.74 -12.56 24.27
N ASP A 196 1.91 -12.47 25.59
CA ASP A 196 2.70 -13.42 26.38
C ASP A 196 1.87 -14.61 26.90
N ASP A 197 0.59 -14.68 26.57
CA ASP A 197 -0.21 -15.87 26.90
C ASP A 197 0.21 -17.05 26.02
N PRO A 198 0.18 -18.28 26.56
CA PRO A 198 0.40 -19.47 25.76
C PRO A 198 -0.67 -19.58 24.67
N VAL A 199 -0.28 -20.01 23.47
CA VAL A 199 -1.21 -20.25 22.37
C VAL A 199 -2.33 -21.22 22.77
N ALA A 200 -2.02 -22.17 23.66
CA ALA A 200 -2.98 -23.12 24.22
C ALA A 200 -4.13 -22.48 25.01
N ALA A 201 -3.99 -21.24 25.50
CA ALA A 201 -5.09 -20.50 26.13
C ALA A 201 -6.22 -20.17 25.14
N TYR A 202 -5.90 -20.09 23.83
CA TYR A 202 -6.84 -19.78 22.76
C TYR A 202 -7.13 -20.99 21.87
N LEU A 203 -6.14 -21.88 21.73
CA LEU A 203 -6.17 -23.12 20.96
C LEU A 203 -5.80 -24.31 21.86
N PRO A 204 -6.71 -24.82 22.71
CA PRO A 204 -6.41 -25.93 23.63
C PRO A 204 -5.87 -27.20 22.95
N GLU A 205 -6.13 -27.36 21.65
CA GLU A 205 -5.62 -28.43 20.80
C GLU A 205 -4.14 -28.28 20.38
N ALA A 206 -3.48 -27.17 20.73
CA ALA A 206 -2.09 -26.92 20.37
C ALA A 206 -1.12 -27.85 21.13
N ALA A 207 -0.32 -28.62 20.40
CA ALA A 207 0.63 -29.60 20.94
C ALA A 207 1.84 -28.97 21.65
N ALA A 208 2.04 -27.66 21.52
CA ALA A 208 3.18 -26.94 22.07
C ALA A 208 2.71 -25.82 23.04
N PRO A 209 2.27 -26.17 24.25
CA PRO A 209 1.64 -25.23 25.18
C PRO A 209 2.57 -24.14 25.72
N ALA A 210 3.90 -24.31 25.62
CA ALA A 210 4.88 -23.31 26.04
C ALA A 210 5.08 -22.18 25.01
N ILE A 211 4.54 -22.30 23.79
CA ILE A 211 4.62 -21.26 22.76
C ILE A 211 3.61 -20.17 23.10
N THR A 212 4.05 -18.90 23.13
CA THR A 212 3.17 -17.74 23.31
C THR A 212 2.78 -17.13 21.97
N LEU A 213 1.78 -16.24 21.96
CA LEU A 213 1.45 -15.47 20.74
C LEU A 213 2.63 -14.60 20.27
N ARG A 214 3.42 -14.07 21.22
CA ARG A 214 4.67 -13.33 20.94
C ARG A 214 5.67 -14.21 20.19
N HIS A 215 5.88 -15.45 20.64
CA HIS A 215 6.78 -16.37 19.94
C HIS A 215 6.33 -16.64 18.50
N LEU A 216 5.02 -16.76 18.27
CA LEU A 216 4.47 -16.94 16.92
C LEU A 216 4.71 -15.70 16.04
N LEU A 217 4.40 -14.51 16.57
CA LEU A 217 4.57 -13.23 15.86
C LEU A 217 6.05 -12.95 15.55
N ALA A 218 6.96 -13.23 16.49
CA ALA A 218 8.39 -12.98 16.35
C ALA A 218 9.14 -14.08 15.57
N HIS A 219 8.43 -15.12 15.11
CA HIS A 219 9.03 -16.29 14.47
C HIS A 219 10.08 -17.00 15.34
N SER A 220 9.92 -16.95 16.67
CA SER A 220 10.82 -17.57 17.66
C SER A 220 10.22 -18.80 18.33
N SER A 221 9.12 -19.34 17.81
CA SER A 221 8.35 -20.43 18.45
C SER A 221 8.98 -21.82 18.36
N GLY A 222 9.99 -22.00 17.49
CA GLY A 222 10.56 -23.31 17.19
C GLY A 222 9.68 -24.20 16.29
N LEU A 223 8.55 -23.70 15.79
CA LEU A 223 7.75 -24.42 14.79
C LEU A 223 8.50 -24.54 13.45
N PRO A 224 8.26 -25.63 12.69
CA PRO A 224 8.79 -25.74 11.33
C PRO A 224 8.40 -24.55 10.44
N ALA A 225 9.28 -24.22 9.49
CA ALA A 225 9.04 -23.12 8.56
C ALA A 225 7.77 -23.33 7.72
N TRP A 226 7.61 -24.54 7.19
CA TRP A 226 6.53 -24.88 6.28
C TRP A 226 6.26 -26.39 6.29
N ILE A 227 4.99 -26.77 6.15
CA ILE A 227 4.51 -28.15 5.95
C ILE A 227 3.42 -28.11 4.87
N PRO A 228 3.43 -29.01 3.87
CA PRO A 228 2.41 -29.05 2.82
C PRO A 228 1.11 -29.71 3.31
N PHE A 229 0.39 -29.07 4.24
CA PHE A 229 -0.84 -29.63 4.80
C PHE A 229 -1.91 -29.91 3.75
N TYR A 230 -1.94 -29.17 2.65
CA TYR A 230 -2.84 -29.38 1.52
C TYR A 230 -2.74 -30.78 0.88
N LEU A 231 -1.64 -31.52 1.10
CA LEU A 231 -1.52 -32.90 0.63
C LEU A 231 -2.46 -33.87 1.36
N GLU A 232 -2.83 -33.53 2.59
CA GLU A 232 -3.59 -34.42 3.48
C GLU A 232 -4.86 -33.78 4.04
N ALA A 233 -5.01 -32.46 3.90
CA ALA A 233 -6.06 -31.65 4.50
C ALA A 233 -6.73 -30.78 3.46
N ALA A 234 -8.05 -30.70 3.53
CA ALA A 234 -8.85 -29.70 2.86
C ALA A 234 -9.84 -29.10 3.86
N GLY A 235 -10.07 -27.80 3.77
CA GLY A 235 -10.88 -27.02 4.70
C GLY A 235 -10.04 -26.35 5.79
N TYR A 236 -10.49 -25.15 6.17
CA TYR A 236 -9.83 -24.29 7.15
C TYR A 236 -9.52 -25.04 8.47
N ASP A 237 -10.54 -25.64 9.08
CA ASP A 237 -10.40 -26.33 10.38
C ASP A 237 -9.44 -27.53 10.31
N ALA A 238 -9.42 -28.26 9.19
CA ALA A 238 -8.54 -29.42 9.04
C ALA A 238 -7.06 -29.03 8.95
N VAL A 239 -6.76 -27.91 8.28
CA VAL A 239 -5.39 -27.35 8.20
C VAL A 239 -4.97 -26.78 9.55
N VAL A 240 -5.84 -25.99 10.20
CA VAL A 240 -5.58 -25.45 11.55
C VAL A 240 -5.33 -26.57 12.55
N ALA A 241 -6.15 -27.62 12.55
CA ALA A 241 -6.00 -28.74 13.47
C ALA A 241 -4.67 -29.50 13.26
N ARG A 242 -4.18 -29.60 12.02
CA ARG A 242 -2.85 -30.17 11.74
C ARG A 242 -1.72 -29.24 12.18
N ALA A 243 -1.83 -27.95 11.90
CA ALA A 243 -0.86 -26.96 12.38
C ALA A 243 -0.78 -26.94 13.91
N ALA A 244 -1.92 -27.02 14.61
CA ALA A 244 -1.99 -27.02 16.06
C ALA A 244 -1.35 -28.28 16.66
N ARG A 245 -1.53 -29.45 16.03
CA ARG A 245 -0.91 -30.71 16.47
C ARG A 245 0.56 -30.86 16.07
N THR A 246 1.12 -29.93 15.31
CA THR A 246 2.52 -30.01 14.89
C THR A 246 3.42 -29.68 16.08
N PRO A 247 4.34 -30.58 16.48
CA PRO A 247 5.27 -30.29 17.57
C PRO A 247 6.31 -29.23 17.14
N ALA A 248 6.81 -28.47 18.11
CA ALA A 248 7.96 -27.59 17.87
C ALA A 248 9.22 -28.43 17.62
N ALA A 249 10.01 -28.04 16.62
CA ALA A 249 11.29 -28.67 16.31
C ALA A 249 12.43 -28.21 17.25
N ALA A 250 12.24 -27.08 17.93
CA ALA A 250 13.15 -26.54 18.93
C ALA A 250 12.34 -25.85 20.04
N ALA A 251 12.99 -25.58 21.18
CA ALA A 251 12.37 -24.78 22.22
C ALA A 251 12.15 -23.33 21.72
N PRO A 252 11.10 -22.63 22.20
CA PRO A 252 10.93 -21.22 21.89
C PRO A 252 12.16 -20.41 22.30
N ASP A 253 12.39 -19.30 21.60
CA ASP A 253 13.46 -18.36 21.87
C ASP A 253 14.87 -18.97 21.80
N THR A 254 15.04 -20.03 21.00
CA THR A 254 16.37 -20.59 20.68
C THR A 254 16.87 -20.14 19.31
N GLN A 255 15.97 -19.88 18.36
CA GLN A 255 16.29 -19.48 16.99
C GLN A 255 15.11 -18.77 16.34
N VAL A 256 15.38 -18.06 15.23
CA VAL A 256 14.34 -17.48 14.37
C VAL A 256 14.12 -18.38 13.18
N VAL A 257 12.92 -18.93 13.06
CA VAL A 257 12.47 -19.72 11.90
C VAL A 257 11.21 -19.06 11.35
N TYR A 258 11.34 -18.48 10.15
CA TYR A 258 10.21 -17.90 9.44
C TYR A 258 9.17 -19.00 9.15
N SER A 259 8.05 -18.96 9.88
CA SER A 259 7.10 -20.06 9.98
C SER A 259 5.70 -19.65 9.56
N ASP A 260 5.18 -20.31 8.53
CA ASP A 260 3.80 -20.18 8.08
C ASP A 260 2.83 -20.79 9.09
N LEU A 261 3.22 -21.88 9.75
CA LEU A 261 2.42 -22.57 10.76
C LEU A 261 2.04 -21.61 11.89
N GLY A 262 3.00 -20.80 12.36
CA GLY A 262 2.71 -19.81 13.40
C GLY A 262 1.66 -18.80 12.98
N PHE A 263 1.66 -18.37 11.73
CA PHE A 263 0.68 -17.42 11.20
C PHE A 263 -0.67 -18.06 10.85
N ILE A 264 -0.71 -19.36 10.51
CA ILE A 264 -1.96 -20.12 10.45
C ILE A 264 -2.63 -20.14 11.82
N LEU A 265 -1.87 -20.44 12.88
CA LEU A 265 -2.37 -20.45 14.25
C LEU A 265 -2.81 -19.06 14.72
N LEU A 266 -2.02 -18.01 14.46
CA LEU A 266 -2.40 -16.63 14.78
C LEU A 266 -3.68 -16.21 14.05
N GLY A 267 -3.85 -16.64 12.80
CA GLY A 267 -5.10 -16.44 12.05
C GLY A 267 -6.32 -17.03 12.78
N GLU A 268 -6.19 -18.25 13.29
CA GLU A 268 -7.26 -18.89 14.07
C GLU A 268 -7.48 -18.20 15.43
N VAL A 269 -6.40 -17.79 16.11
CA VAL A 269 -6.50 -17.01 17.36
C VAL A 269 -7.29 -15.72 17.12
N ALA A 270 -6.97 -14.96 16.07
CA ALA A 270 -7.71 -13.75 15.71
C ALA A 270 -9.18 -14.05 15.41
N ARG A 271 -9.48 -15.12 14.67
CA ARG A 271 -10.85 -15.56 14.36
C ARG A 271 -11.66 -15.86 15.62
N ARG A 272 -11.09 -16.62 16.57
CA ARG A 272 -11.73 -16.97 17.85
C ARG A 272 -11.89 -15.74 18.76
N ALA A 273 -10.84 -14.95 18.92
CA ALA A 273 -10.81 -13.80 19.84
C ALA A 273 -11.73 -12.66 19.39
N LEU A 274 -11.84 -12.43 18.08
CA LEU A 274 -12.63 -11.33 17.50
C LEU A 274 -13.98 -11.79 16.94
N GLY A 275 -14.26 -13.10 16.93
CA GLY A 275 -15.58 -13.68 16.68
C GLY A 275 -16.07 -13.62 15.23
N ALA A 276 -15.17 -13.52 14.25
CA ALA A 276 -15.54 -13.53 12.83
C ALA A 276 -14.43 -14.10 11.93
N PRO A 277 -14.75 -14.62 10.73
CA PRO A 277 -13.77 -14.98 9.71
C PRO A 277 -12.78 -13.86 9.37
N LEU A 278 -11.54 -14.23 9.02
CA LEU A 278 -10.44 -13.28 8.78
C LEU A 278 -10.72 -12.28 7.65
N ASP A 279 -11.41 -12.69 6.59
CA ASP A 279 -11.81 -11.82 5.48
C ASP A 279 -12.76 -10.71 5.93
N LEU A 280 -13.74 -11.03 6.78
CA LEU A 280 -14.65 -10.06 7.37
C LEU A 280 -13.94 -9.15 8.39
N LEU A 281 -13.05 -9.72 9.21
CA LEU A 281 -12.27 -8.95 10.18
C LEU A 281 -11.34 -7.96 9.47
N ALA A 282 -10.56 -8.42 8.49
CA ALA A 282 -9.64 -7.60 7.71
C ALA A 282 -10.39 -6.45 7.02
N ARG A 283 -11.51 -6.75 6.35
CA ARG A 283 -12.32 -5.72 5.70
C ARG A 283 -12.85 -4.67 6.67
N ARG A 284 -13.44 -5.09 7.79
CA ARG A 284 -14.13 -4.18 8.72
C ARG A 284 -13.19 -3.40 9.62
N ARG A 285 -12.08 -4.00 10.03
CA ARG A 285 -11.19 -3.45 11.06
C ARG A 285 -9.90 -2.83 10.53
N ILE A 286 -9.54 -3.12 9.28
CA ILE A 286 -8.30 -2.63 8.67
C ILE A 286 -8.61 -1.90 7.36
N PHE A 287 -9.12 -2.63 6.35
CA PHE A 287 -9.19 -2.12 4.98
C PHE A 287 -10.17 -0.94 4.84
N ALA A 288 -11.42 -1.11 5.27
CA ALA A 288 -12.42 -0.03 5.17
C ALA A 288 -12.06 1.21 6.02
N PRO A 289 -11.61 1.07 7.29
CA PRO A 289 -11.17 2.21 8.10
C PRO A 289 -10.07 3.05 7.44
N ILE A 290 -9.08 2.42 6.80
CA ILE A 290 -7.95 3.15 6.20
C ILE A 290 -8.09 3.41 4.69
N GLY A 291 -9.19 2.97 4.09
CA GLY A 291 -9.53 3.27 2.71
C GLY A 291 -8.88 2.35 1.67
N MET A 292 -8.50 1.13 2.04
CA MET A 292 -8.01 0.11 1.11
C MET A 292 -9.17 -0.55 0.37
N ALA A 293 -9.68 0.12 -0.65
CA ALA A 293 -10.93 -0.27 -1.32
C ALA A 293 -10.76 -1.45 -2.29
N ASP A 294 -9.56 -1.64 -2.83
CA ASP A 294 -9.20 -2.69 -3.79
C ASP A 294 -8.44 -3.85 -3.13
N THR A 295 -8.41 -3.90 -1.79
CA THR A 295 -7.74 -4.95 -1.01
C THR A 295 -8.76 -5.89 -0.39
N ALA A 296 -8.63 -7.18 -0.67
CA ALA A 296 -9.52 -8.20 -0.15
C ALA A 296 -8.87 -9.59 -0.16
N TYR A 297 -9.35 -10.47 0.71
CA TYR A 297 -9.32 -11.90 0.40
C TYR A 297 -10.35 -12.21 -0.68
N LEU A 298 -10.15 -13.28 -1.45
CA LEU A 298 -11.12 -13.78 -2.44
C LEU A 298 -11.66 -12.65 -3.34
N PRO A 299 -10.78 -11.96 -4.10
CA PRO A 299 -11.19 -10.79 -4.88
C PRO A 299 -12.34 -11.14 -5.82
N ALA A 300 -13.28 -10.20 -5.99
CA ALA A 300 -14.48 -10.43 -6.78
C ALA A 300 -14.13 -10.85 -8.22
N PRO A 301 -14.85 -11.79 -8.84
CA PRO A 301 -14.57 -12.24 -10.22
C PRO A 301 -14.53 -11.10 -11.25
N ALA A 302 -15.30 -10.03 -11.03
CA ALA A 302 -15.31 -8.83 -11.89
C ALA A 302 -13.96 -8.07 -11.89
N LEU A 303 -13.11 -8.27 -10.89
CA LEU A 303 -11.78 -7.67 -10.81
C LEU A 303 -10.71 -8.49 -11.54
N ARG A 304 -11.04 -9.68 -12.05
CA ARG A 304 -10.07 -10.61 -12.65
C ARG A 304 -9.15 -9.94 -13.65
N ASP A 305 -9.68 -9.10 -14.56
CA ASP A 305 -8.88 -8.45 -15.60
C ASP A 305 -7.89 -7.40 -15.05
N ARG A 306 -8.11 -6.89 -13.82
CA ARG A 306 -7.17 -6.02 -13.08
C ARG A 306 -6.14 -6.83 -12.28
N ILE A 307 -6.37 -8.11 -12.03
CA ILE A 307 -5.50 -8.96 -11.22
C ILE A 307 -4.33 -9.46 -12.09
N ALA A 308 -3.12 -9.41 -11.57
CA ALA A 308 -1.96 -10.08 -12.15
C ALA A 308 -2.04 -11.60 -11.85
N PRO A 309 -2.07 -12.48 -12.86
CA PRO A 309 -1.95 -13.92 -12.63
C PRO A 309 -0.61 -14.27 -11.99
N THR A 310 -0.58 -15.38 -11.26
CA THR A 310 0.62 -15.90 -10.61
C THR A 310 1.21 -17.04 -11.43
N GLU A 311 1.14 -18.28 -10.98
CA GLU A 311 1.79 -19.42 -11.61
C GLU A 311 0.84 -20.15 -12.58
N ASP A 312 1.38 -20.69 -13.68
CA ASP A 312 0.66 -21.65 -14.51
C ASP A 312 0.77 -23.06 -13.91
N GLY A 313 -0.31 -23.50 -13.26
CA GLY A 313 -0.30 -24.67 -12.38
C GLY A 313 0.37 -24.37 -11.03
N THR A 314 1.06 -25.37 -10.46
CA THR A 314 1.73 -25.27 -9.14
C THR A 314 3.08 -25.99 -9.15
N ALA A 315 3.89 -25.78 -10.19
CA ALA A 315 5.17 -26.46 -10.37
C ALA A 315 6.18 -26.16 -9.24
N ILE A 316 6.12 -24.96 -8.67
CA ILE A 316 6.94 -24.55 -7.51
C ILE A 316 6.62 -25.43 -6.30
N GLU A 317 5.35 -25.51 -5.89
CA GLU A 317 4.96 -26.31 -4.72
C GLU A 317 5.05 -27.82 -4.99
N GLN A 318 4.86 -28.26 -6.23
CA GLN A 318 5.20 -29.64 -6.65
C GLN A 318 6.65 -29.98 -6.35
N THR A 319 7.56 -29.06 -6.65
CA THR A 319 8.99 -29.22 -6.37
C THR A 319 9.28 -29.22 -4.87
N MET A 320 8.66 -28.29 -4.12
CA MET A 320 8.85 -28.17 -2.67
C MET A 320 8.31 -29.39 -1.89
N ALA A 321 7.15 -29.93 -2.31
CA ALA A 321 6.56 -31.13 -1.70
C ALA A 321 7.35 -32.40 -2.03
N GLY A 322 8.07 -32.40 -3.15
CA GLY A 322 8.86 -33.52 -3.64
C GLY A 322 8.07 -34.83 -3.64
N ASP A 323 8.65 -35.84 -3.03
CA ASP A 323 8.14 -37.22 -2.99
C ASP A 323 6.77 -37.37 -2.31
N ALA A 324 6.46 -36.52 -1.33
CA ALA A 324 5.16 -36.50 -0.66
C ALA A 324 4.04 -36.04 -1.60
N GLY A 325 4.38 -35.21 -2.58
CA GLY A 325 3.47 -34.64 -3.56
C GLY A 325 3.07 -35.56 -4.72
N ARG A 326 3.70 -36.74 -4.85
CA ARG A 326 3.56 -37.60 -6.06
C ARG A 326 2.15 -38.06 -6.37
N ARG A 327 1.30 -38.23 -5.34
CA ARG A 327 -0.09 -38.69 -5.49
C ARG A 327 -1.10 -37.55 -5.39
N HIS A 328 -0.64 -36.32 -5.21
CA HIS A 328 -1.51 -35.17 -5.05
C HIS A 328 -2.05 -34.69 -6.40
N THR A 329 -3.30 -34.23 -6.41
CA THR A 329 -3.93 -33.65 -7.60
C THR A 329 -3.64 -32.17 -7.62
N TRP A 330 -2.68 -31.78 -8.44
CA TRP A 330 -2.22 -30.40 -8.56
C TRP A 330 -3.11 -29.55 -9.46
N ARG A 331 -3.15 -28.24 -9.21
CA ARG A 331 -3.77 -27.27 -10.13
C ARG A 331 -2.99 -27.30 -11.45
N ARG A 332 -3.70 -27.38 -12.58
CA ARG A 332 -3.13 -27.48 -13.95
C ARG A 332 -3.61 -26.34 -14.85
N TYR A 333 -3.97 -25.22 -14.24
CA TYR A 333 -4.48 -24.02 -14.90
C TYR A 333 -3.73 -22.81 -14.38
N LEU A 334 -3.77 -21.71 -15.14
CA LEU A 334 -3.23 -20.43 -14.71
C LEU A 334 -3.95 -19.91 -13.46
N ILE A 335 -3.21 -19.80 -12.36
CA ILE A 335 -3.73 -19.25 -11.11
C ILE A 335 -3.94 -17.75 -11.30
N TRP A 336 -5.21 -17.33 -11.28
CA TRP A 336 -5.61 -15.96 -11.56
C TRP A 336 -6.83 -15.56 -10.74
N GLY A 337 -6.63 -14.64 -9.78
CA GLY A 337 -7.67 -14.23 -8.83
C GLY A 337 -7.90 -15.26 -7.71
N GLU A 338 -6.98 -16.21 -7.58
CA GLU A 338 -6.95 -17.24 -6.55
C GLU A 338 -5.59 -17.21 -5.87
N VAL A 339 -5.55 -17.43 -4.55
CA VAL A 339 -4.29 -17.43 -3.79
C VAL A 339 -3.29 -18.46 -4.33
N HIS A 340 -2.04 -18.04 -4.47
CA HIS A 340 -0.96 -18.90 -4.93
C HIS A 340 -0.60 -20.00 -3.93
N ASP A 341 -0.49 -19.68 -2.63
CA ASP A 341 -0.12 -20.64 -1.58
C ASP A 341 -1.13 -21.79 -1.45
N SER A 342 -0.69 -23.05 -1.61
CA SER A 342 -1.60 -24.19 -1.61
C SER A 342 -2.19 -24.53 -0.23
N ASN A 343 -1.53 -24.16 0.88
CA ASN A 343 -2.13 -24.30 2.20
C ASN A 343 -3.30 -23.32 2.36
N ALA A 344 -3.12 -22.05 1.98
CA ALA A 344 -4.17 -21.05 2.01
C ALA A 344 -5.30 -21.40 1.03
N HIS A 345 -4.97 -21.93 -0.15
CA HIS A 345 -5.95 -22.45 -1.09
C HIS A 345 -6.78 -23.59 -0.47
N ALA A 346 -6.13 -24.58 0.16
CA ALA A 346 -6.80 -25.68 0.86
C ALA A 346 -7.66 -25.19 2.03
N MET A 347 -7.35 -24.03 2.63
CA MET A 347 -8.14 -23.36 3.65
C MET A 347 -9.33 -22.55 3.08
N GLY A 348 -9.57 -22.60 1.76
CA GLY A 348 -10.63 -21.83 1.10
C GLY A 348 -10.22 -20.40 0.73
N GLY A 349 -8.92 -20.12 0.64
CA GLY A 349 -8.36 -18.84 0.21
C GLY A 349 -8.25 -17.77 1.31
N VAL A 350 -8.68 -18.07 2.53
CA VAL A 350 -8.65 -17.15 3.67
C VAL A 350 -7.78 -17.75 4.77
N ALA A 351 -6.54 -17.25 4.91
CA ALA A 351 -5.59 -17.74 5.91
C ALA A 351 -4.78 -16.60 6.54
N GLY A 352 -4.18 -16.88 7.70
CA GLY A 352 -3.37 -15.89 8.42
C GLY A 352 -1.98 -15.68 7.82
N HIS A 353 -1.48 -16.61 7.00
CA HIS A 353 -0.15 -16.53 6.40
C HIS A 353 -0.14 -16.03 4.95
N ALA A 354 -1.26 -16.16 4.21
CA ALA A 354 -1.44 -15.78 2.81
C ALA A 354 -2.93 -15.62 2.44
N GLY A 355 -3.24 -15.06 1.26
CA GLY A 355 -4.59 -15.00 0.69
C GLY A 355 -5.12 -13.60 0.36
N VAL A 356 -4.44 -12.54 0.79
CA VAL A 356 -4.84 -11.16 0.50
C VAL A 356 -4.35 -10.74 -0.87
N PHE A 357 -5.22 -10.07 -1.61
CA PHE A 357 -4.93 -9.35 -2.84
C PHE A 357 -5.02 -7.85 -2.58
N GLY A 358 -4.21 -7.04 -3.27
CA GLY A 358 -4.27 -5.59 -3.14
C GLY A 358 -3.47 -4.83 -4.19
N THR A 359 -3.60 -3.51 -4.17
CA THR A 359 -2.89 -2.56 -5.05
C THR A 359 -1.77 -1.85 -4.30
N ALA A 360 -0.87 -1.21 -5.04
CA ALA A 360 0.18 -0.40 -4.43
C ALA A 360 -0.41 0.83 -3.69
N ASP A 361 -1.42 1.47 -4.28
CA ASP A 361 -2.13 2.62 -3.68
C ASP A 361 -2.76 2.28 -2.32
N ASP A 362 -3.40 1.12 -2.22
CA ASP A 362 -4.01 0.67 -0.96
C ASP A 362 -2.93 0.38 0.09
N LEU A 363 -1.83 -0.26 -0.31
CA LEU A 363 -0.70 -0.48 0.58
C LEU A 363 0.02 0.82 0.94
N LEU A 364 -0.04 1.86 0.11
CA LEU A 364 0.42 3.20 0.49
C LEU A 364 -0.40 3.74 1.67
N ALA A 365 -1.73 3.56 1.65
CA ALA A 365 -2.57 3.94 2.79
C ALA A 365 -2.20 3.14 4.06
N TYR A 366 -1.90 1.85 3.89
CA TYR A 366 -1.43 0.98 4.97
C TYR A 366 -0.11 1.43 5.60
N VAL A 367 0.93 1.67 4.78
CA VAL A 367 2.25 2.09 5.30
C VAL A 367 2.22 3.48 5.92
N ARG A 368 1.37 4.38 5.41
CA ARG A 368 1.15 5.70 6.01
C ARG A 368 0.53 5.59 7.42
N MET A 369 -0.39 4.65 7.63
CA MET A 369 -0.93 4.38 8.96
C MET A 369 0.18 3.90 9.91
N TRP A 370 1.10 3.04 9.46
CA TRP A 370 2.25 2.60 10.26
C TRP A 370 3.24 3.73 10.57
N LEU A 371 3.59 4.55 9.58
CA LEU A 371 4.43 5.75 9.77
C LEU A 371 3.80 6.73 10.76
N ALA A 372 2.49 6.89 10.72
CA ALA A 372 1.71 7.72 11.65
C ALA A 372 1.45 7.04 13.02
N GLY A 373 2.15 5.94 13.35
CA GLY A 373 2.06 5.28 14.64
C GLY A 373 0.71 4.60 14.88
N GLY A 374 0.07 4.06 13.83
CA GLY A 374 -1.21 3.35 13.91
C GLY A 374 -2.45 4.23 13.69
N ARG A 375 -2.25 5.51 13.31
CA ARG A 375 -3.33 6.48 13.13
C ARG A 375 -3.56 6.82 11.67
N THR A 376 -4.79 7.24 11.40
CA THR A 376 -5.21 7.81 10.11
C THR A 376 -5.99 9.10 10.36
N PRO A 377 -6.26 9.90 9.31
CA PRO A 377 -7.18 11.03 9.43
C PRO A 377 -8.60 10.66 9.90
N ARG A 378 -8.97 9.37 9.83
CA ARG A 378 -10.28 8.85 10.25
C ARG A 378 -10.30 8.30 11.68
N GLY A 379 -9.14 8.22 12.33
CA GLY A 379 -9.01 7.72 13.70
C GLY A 379 -7.83 6.77 13.91
N GLU A 380 -7.76 6.23 15.11
CA GLU A 380 -6.75 5.26 15.53
C GLU A 380 -7.18 3.84 15.12
N VAL A 381 -6.30 3.12 14.44
CA VAL A 381 -6.51 1.74 13.98
C VAL A 381 -5.67 0.76 14.78
N LEU A 382 -4.47 1.19 15.20
CA LEU A 382 -3.60 0.49 16.12
C LEU A 382 -3.12 1.46 17.21
N PRO A 383 -3.08 1.05 18.48
CA PRO A 383 -2.48 1.85 19.54
C PRO A 383 -0.99 2.12 19.25
N PRO A 384 -0.48 3.36 19.41
CA PRO A 384 0.90 3.70 19.09
C PRO A 384 1.96 2.94 19.90
N ASP A 385 1.64 2.53 21.13
CA ASP A 385 2.48 1.68 21.96
C ASP A 385 2.63 0.27 21.37
N LEU A 386 1.54 -0.33 20.88
CA LEU A 386 1.61 -1.61 20.18
C LEU A 386 2.32 -1.51 18.83
N VAL A 387 2.22 -0.39 18.12
CA VAL A 387 3.02 -0.14 16.91
C VAL A 387 4.50 -0.04 17.23
N ARG A 388 4.87 0.66 18.31
CA ARG A 388 6.27 0.71 18.78
C ARG A 388 6.77 -0.66 19.19
N GLU A 389 5.97 -1.45 19.90
CA GLU A 389 6.34 -2.81 20.30
C GLU A 389 6.50 -3.74 19.09
N ALA A 390 5.56 -3.68 18.13
CA ALA A 390 5.59 -4.52 16.93
C ALA A 390 6.79 -4.24 16.02
N THR A 391 7.31 -3.01 16.04
CA THR A 391 8.48 -2.58 15.26
C THR A 391 9.78 -2.60 16.06
N ALA A 392 9.73 -3.00 17.33
CA ALA A 392 10.90 -3.16 18.19
C ALA A 392 11.46 -4.58 18.13
N ALA A 393 12.77 -4.68 18.33
CA ALA A 393 13.50 -5.94 18.44
C ALA A 393 12.92 -6.83 19.56
N GLN A 394 12.51 -8.05 19.19
CA GLN A 394 12.04 -9.06 20.13
C GLN A 394 13.20 -9.95 20.60
N ALA A 395 13.16 -10.39 21.85
CA ALA A 395 14.10 -11.40 22.34
C ALA A 395 13.73 -12.78 21.77
N PRO A 396 14.71 -13.69 21.58
CA PRO A 396 16.15 -13.52 21.77
C PRO A 396 16.83 -12.83 20.57
N ALA A 397 16.14 -12.79 19.42
CA ALA A 397 16.71 -12.39 18.15
C ALA A 397 16.36 -10.94 17.86
N ARG A 398 17.32 -10.06 18.16
CA ARG A 398 17.20 -8.59 18.05
C ARG A 398 16.94 -8.06 16.62
N THR A 399 16.70 -8.93 15.64
CA THR A 399 16.52 -8.63 14.21
C THR A 399 15.07 -8.88 13.72
N ARG A 400 14.16 -9.27 14.63
CA ARG A 400 12.73 -9.45 14.33
C ARG A 400 11.86 -8.59 15.24
N GLY A 401 10.82 -8.00 14.64
CA GLY A 401 9.67 -7.42 15.33
C GLY A 401 8.52 -8.42 15.43
N LEU A 402 7.34 -7.96 15.81
CA LEU A 402 6.12 -8.77 15.76
C LEU A 402 5.63 -8.82 14.30
N GLY A 403 5.97 -9.90 13.61
CA GLY A 403 5.73 -10.15 12.20
C GLY A 403 6.66 -9.41 11.24
N TRP A 404 7.40 -8.40 11.70
CA TRP A 404 8.27 -7.58 10.85
C TRP A 404 9.72 -8.08 10.84
N ALA A 405 10.38 -8.04 9.68
CA ALA A 405 11.84 -8.05 9.61
C ALA A 405 12.37 -6.66 9.99
N LEU A 406 13.44 -6.59 10.79
CA LEU A 406 14.10 -5.34 11.16
C LEU A 406 15.44 -5.21 10.43
N SER A 407 15.99 -3.99 10.42
CA SER A 407 17.35 -3.73 9.93
C SER A 407 18.39 -4.67 10.56
N GLY A 408 19.44 -4.98 9.79
CA GLY A 408 20.41 -6.02 10.11
C GLY A 408 20.19 -7.30 9.28
N PRO A 409 20.57 -8.50 9.79
CA PRO A 409 20.54 -9.74 9.02
C PRO A 409 19.22 -10.13 8.33
N GLN A 410 18.06 -9.63 8.81
CA GLN A 410 16.75 -9.91 8.22
C GLN A 410 16.27 -8.80 7.26
N GLY A 411 16.85 -7.60 7.34
CA GLY A 411 16.51 -6.46 6.50
C GLY A 411 17.17 -6.58 5.15
N TRP A 412 16.42 -6.97 4.13
CA TRP A 412 16.97 -7.17 2.77
C TRP A 412 17.42 -5.87 2.10
N TRP A 413 17.08 -4.71 2.66
CA TRP A 413 17.60 -3.40 2.23
C TRP A 413 19.04 -3.14 2.70
N GLY A 414 19.62 -4.01 3.53
CA GLY A 414 20.97 -3.84 4.06
C GLY A 414 21.14 -2.52 4.81
N ASP A 415 22.25 -1.84 4.59
CA ASP A 415 22.58 -0.57 5.26
C ASP A 415 22.03 0.67 4.53
N SER A 416 21.15 0.49 3.55
CA SER A 416 20.62 1.60 2.75
C SER A 416 19.53 2.42 3.45
N LEU A 417 18.94 1.92 4.52
CA LEU A 417 17.90 2.58 5.30
C LEU A 417 18.30 2.68 6.78
N SER A 418 17.53 3.41 7.58
CA SER A 418 17.85 3.62 8.99
C SER A 418 17.84 2.33 9.82
N PRO A 419 18.49 2.32 10.99
CA PRO A 419 18.39 1.22 11.95
C PRO A 419 16.96 0.93 12.43
N ARG A 420 16.03 1.89 12.29
CA ARG A 420 14.61 1.72 12.65
C ARG A 420 13.74 1.27 11.48
N ALA A 421 14.31 1.03 10.31
CA ALA A 421 13.56 0.49 9.18
C ALA A 421 13.08 -0.95 9.47
N TYR A 422 11.92 -1.27 8.95
CA TYR A 422 11.30 -2.59 9.06
C TYR A 422 10.48 -2.92 7.81
N GLY A 423 10.25 -4.21 7.56
CA GLY A 423 9.55 -4.62 6.34
C GLY A 423 9.16 -6.08 6.31
N HIS A 424 8.45 -6.46 5.25
CA HIS A 424 8.13 -7.83 4.92
C HIS A 424 8.14 -8.09 3.42
N THR A 425 8.31 -9.34 3.02
CA THR A 425 8.27 -9.79 1.61
C THR A 425 7.11 -10.76 1.37
N GLY A 426 6.71 -10.89 0.11
CA GLY A 426 5.77 -11.90 -0.36
C GLY A 426 6.41 -12.81 -1.40
N PHE A 427 6.04 -14.10 -1.35
CA PHE A 427 6.57 -15.14 -2.23
C PHE A 427 6.32 -14.87 -3.71
N THR A 428 5.19 -14.24 -4.04
CA THR A 428 4.82 -13.79 -5.40
C THR A 428 5.72 -12.70 -5.96
N GLY A 429 6.66 -12.18 -5.15
CA GLY A 429 7.60 -11.14 -5.53
C GLY A 429 7.27 -9.75 -4.96
N THR A 430 6.26 -9.64 -4.10
CA THR A 430 5.85 -8.39 -3.45
C THR A 430 6.74 -8.03 -2.24
N SER A 431 6.78 -6.76 -1.85
CA SER A 431 7.43 -6.32 -0.61
C SER A 431 6.98 -4.94 -0.14
N ILE A 432 7.09 -4.72 1.16
CA ILE A 432 6.93 -3.43 1.83
C ILE A 432 8.13 -3.20 2.73
N VAL A 433 8.75 -2.03 2.65
CA VAL A 433 9.70 -1.54 3.67
C VAL A 433 9.31 -0.13 4.10
N ILE A 434 9.42 0.13 5.39
CA ILE A 434 9.05 1.39 6.06
C ILE A 434 10.24 1.85 6.88
N ASP A 435 10.64 3.10 6.69
CA ASP A 435 11.68 3.77 7.46
C ASP A 435 11.08 5.00 8.16
N PRO A 436 10.73 4.87 9.46
CA PRO A 436 10.10 5.96 10.20
C PRO A 436 11.05 7.12 10.53
N GLU A 437 12.38 6.92 10.49
CA GLU A 437 13.32 8.03 10.73
C GLU A 437 13.36 9.01 9.56
N HIS A 438 13.23 8.47 8.35
CA HIS A 438 13.26 9.26 7.12
C HIS A 438 11.86 9.58 6.55
N ASP A 439 10.79 9.20 7.25
CA ASP A 439 9.41 9.26 6.75
C ASP A 439 9.28 8.69 5.33
N LEU A 440 9.85 7.49 5.13
CA LEU A 440 9.95 6.82 3.85
C LEU A 440 9.21 5.48 3.91
N ALA A 441 8.49 5.13 2.85
CA ALA A 441 7.99 3.78 2.64
C ALA A 441 8.08 3.39 1.17
N ILE A 442 8.42 2.13 0.91
CA ILE A 442 8.59 1.57 -0.44
C ILE A 442 7.71 0.33 -0.55
N VAL A 443 6.76 0.38 -1.46
CA VAL A 443 5.87 -0.73 -1.83
C VAL A 443 6.23 -1.17 -3.25
N LEU A 444 6.68 -2.41 -3.39
CA LEU A 444 6.96 -3.02 -4.69
C LEU A 444 6.06 -4.24 -4.85
N LEU A 445 5.12 -4.17 -5.79
CA LEU A 445 4.22 -5.28 -6.11
C LEU A 445 4.57 -5.87 -7.46
N THR A 446 4.71 -7.20 -7.51
CA THR A 446 5.06 -7.95 -8.71
C THR A 446 4.35 -9.30 -8.69
N ASN A 447 4.33 -9.97 -9.83
CA ASN A 447 3.94 -11.38 -9.97
C ASN A 447 5.13 -12.19 -10.52
N ALA A 448 6.28 -12.08 -9.87
CA ALA A 448 7.55 -12.70 -10.29
C ALA A 448 7.41 -14.18 -10.66
N ILE A 449 6.65 -14.92 -9.87
CA ILE A 449 6.42 -16.36 -10.06
C ILE A 449 5.67 -16.72 -11.35
N HIS A 450 5.08 -15.74 -12.05
CA HIS A 450 4.51 -15.93 -13.39
C HIS A 450 5.56 -16.22 -14.46
N LEU A 451 6.84 -15.91 -14.20
CA LEU A 451 7.95 -16.36 -15.05
C LEU A 451 8.35 -17.82 -14.80
N GLY A 452 7.73 -18.49 -13.83
CA GLY A 452 8.01 -19.86 -13.44
C GLY A 452 9.13 -20.01 -12.41
N ARG A 453 9.34 -21.26 -12.00
CA ARG A 453 10.12 -21.67 -10.81
C ARG A 453 11.61 -21.29 -10.81
N ASP A 454 12.24 -21.20 -11.98
CA ASP A 454 13.71 -21.07 -12.10
C ASP A 454 14.18 -19.59 -12.01
N ARG A 455 13.23 -18.66 -11.85
CA ARG A 455 13.45 -17.21 -11.89
C ARG A 455 13.42 -16.62 -10.48
N THR A 456 14.61 -16.43 -9.90
CA THR A 456 14.79 -15.91 -8.53
C THR A 456 15.40 -14.51 -8.50
N GLU A 457 15.53 -13.86 -9.65
CA GLU A 457 16.19 -12.57 -9.83
C GLU A 457 15.58 -11.47 -8.94
N ILE A 458 14.28 -11.58 -8.62
CA ILE A 458 13.57 -10.66 -7.71
C ILE A 458 14.22 -10.57 -6.32
N LEU A 459 14.84 -11.66 -5.84
CA LEU A 459 15.52 -11.69 -4.54
C LEU A 459 16.73 -10.75 -4.50
N THR A 460 17.40 -10.55 -5.65
CA THR A 460 18.55 -9.65 -5.78
C THR A 460 18.14 -8.25 -6.23
N LEU A 461 17.07 -8.13 -7.00
CA LEU A 461 16.64 -6.85 -7.57
C LEU A 461 15.92 -5.98 -6.54
N ARG A 462 15.07 -6.56 -5.70
CA ARG A 462 14.32 -5.80 -4.68
C ARG A 462 15.24 -5.03 -3.70
N PRO A 463 16.32 -5.62 -3.13
CA PRO A 463 17.33 -4.87 -2.37
C PRO A 463 17.91 -3.68 -3.14
N LYS A 464 18.26 -3.86 -4.41
CA LYS A 464 18.84 -2.81 -5.26
C LYS A 464 17.86 -1.67 -5.50
N ILE A 465 16.58 -1.98 -5.73
CA ILE A 465 15.53 -0.95 -5.86
C ILE A 465 15.39 -0.16 -4.56
N ALA A 466 15.33 -0.83 -3.41
CA ALA A 466 15.25 -0.15 -2.11
C ALA A 466 16.45 0.78 -1.88
N ALA A 467 17.67 0.28 -2.15
CA ALA A 467 18.90 1.06 -2.02
C ALA A 467 18.96 2.25 -3.00
N ALA A 468 18.50 2.07 -4.24
CA ALA A 468 18.45 3.16 -5.23
C ALA A 468 17.42 4.23 -4.86
N VAL A 469 16.26 3.83 -4.30
CA VAL A 469 15.28 4.78 -3.76
C VAL A 469 15.88 5.57 -2.60
N ALA A 470 16.53 4.89 -1.65
CA ALA A 470 17.20 5.54 -0.53
C ALA A 470 18.25 6.55 -1.01
N ALA A 471 19.16 6.14 -1.89
CA ALA A 471 20.20 7.00 -2.46
C ALA A 471 19.66 8.20 -3.26
N ALA A 472 18.45 8.09 -3.80
CA ALA A 472 17.82 9.17 -4.55
C ALA A 472 17.11 10.20 -3.67
N LEU A 473 16.64 9.80 -2.48
CA LEU A 473 15.72 10.57 -1.64
C LEU A 473 16.31 11.03 -0.30
N LEU A 474 17.27 10.28 0.26
CA LEU A 474 17.98 10.58 1.51
C LEU A 474 19.30 11.28 1.21
#